data_AF-A0A8X9A0C4-F1
#
_entry.id   AF-A0A8X9A0C4-F1
#
_cell.length_a   1.000
_cell.length_b   1.000
_cell.length_c   1.000
_cell.angle_alpha   90.00
_cell.angle_beta   90.00
_cell.angle_gamma   90.00
#
_symmetry.space_group_name_H-M   'P 1'
#
loop_
_entity.id
_entity.type
_entity.pdbx_description
1 polymer ?
#
loop_
_entity_poly.entity_id
_entity_poly.type
_entity_poly.pdbx_seq_one_letter_code
_entity_poly.pdbx_strand_id
1 'polypeptide(L)'
;MIDMIKDAGFQVLVVKRSKLASNIEKFSRLINSCSVLLGAHGAGLTNEIFLPTGAVMIQVELLSTEWASNTYYGDTARAMGVRYLRYRIDRDESSLVKLYGRNSSVVTDPGSVFIQRGLIPARIIYLDQQNVRINLARFRETIVEALSIVTDSFAR
;
A
#
# COMPACT_ATOMS: atom_id res chain seq x y z
N MET A 1 -5.31 9.71 -9.79
CA MET A 1 -5.55 8.83 -8.62
C MET A 1 -6.53 9.47 -7.66
N ILE A 2 -6.24 10.63 -7.07
CA ILE A 2 -7.14 11.29 -6.11
C ILE A 2 -8.54 11.50 -6.70
N ASP A 3 -8.64 12.03 -7.92
CA ASP A 3 -9.94 12.28 -8.54
C ASP A 3 -10.72 10.98 -8.75
N MET A 4 -10.07 9.91 -9.23
CA MET A 4 -10.69 8.58 -9.34
C MET A 4 -11.22 8.05 -8.00
N ILE A 5 -10.50 8.28 -6.89
CA ILE A 5 -10.96 7.86 -5.55
C ILE A 5 -12.17 8.69 -5.12
N LYS A 6 -12.18 9.99 -5.41
CA LYS A 6 -13.34 10.86 -5.16
C LYS A 6 -14.55 10.47 -6.00
N ASP A 7 -14.35 10.18 -7.28
CA ASP A 7 -15.39 9.72 -8.20
C ASP A 7 -15.99 8.37 -7.80
N ALA A 8 -15.21 7.54 -7.07
CA ALA A 8 -15.73 6.31 -6.47
C ALA A 8 -16.63 6.58 -5.25
N GLY A 9 -16.63 7.79 -4.68
CA GLY A 9 -17.50 8.19 -3.56
C GLY A 9 -16.77 8.48 -2.25
N PHE A 10 -15.43 8.46 -2.22
CA PHE A 10 -14.67 8.74 -1.01
C PHE A 10 -14.38 10.24 -0.82
N GLN A 11 -14.47 10.69 0.43
CA GLN A 11 -13.76 11.90 0.85
C GLN A 11 -12.27 11.58 1.05
N VAL A 12 -11.39 12.33 0.37
CA VAL A 12 -9.95 12.06 0.38
C VAL A 12 -9.18 13.04 1.24
N LEU A 13 -8.43 12.52 2.21
CA LEU A 13 -7.45 13.25 3.00
C LEU A 13 -6.04 12.87 2.53
N VAL A 14 -5.26 13.86 2.09
CA VAL A 14 -3.89 13.64 1.61
C VAL A 14 -2.91 14.11 2.67
N VAL A 15 -2.17 13.17 3.26
CA VAL A 15 -1.11 13.47 4.22
C VAL A 15 0.22 13.50 3.48
N LYS A 16 0.79 14.70 3.30
CA LYS A 16 2.20 14.87 2.89
C LYS A 16 3.05 15.10 4.15
N ARG A 17 4.37 14.84 4.09
CA ARG A 17 5.34 15.19 5.15
C ARG A 17 5.02 16.59 5.70
N SER A 18 4.40 16.64 6.87
CA SER A 18 3.81 17.87 7.44
C SER A 18 3.95 17.84 8.95
N LYS A 19 3.90 19.02 9.58
CA LYS A 19 3.90 19.16 11.05
C LYS A 19 2.75 18.39 11.73
N LEU A 20 1.69 18.04 10.98
CA LEU A 20 0.59 17.22 11.49
C LEU A 20 1.04 15.79 11.77
N ALA A 21 1.82 15.19 10.86
CA ALA A 21 2.39 13.86 11.06
C ALA A 21 3.43 13.81 12.21
N SER A 22 3.97 14.96 12.64
CA SER A 22 4.88 15.04 13.80
C SER A 22 4.15 15.19 15.15
N ASN A 23 2.83 15.42 15.15
CA ASN A 23 2.02 15.40 16.39
C ASN A 23 1.19 14.12 16.41
N ILE A 24 1.69 13.13 17.15
CA ILE A 24 1.09 11.79 17.19
C ILE A 24 -0.37 11.79 17.69
N GLU A 25 -0.71 12.67 18.64
CA GLU A 25 -2.06 12.76 19.20
C GLU A 25 -3.07 13.26 18.16
N LYS A 26 -2.72 14.31 17.41
CA LYS A 26 -3.59 14.82 16.34
C LYS A 26 -3.65 13.84 15.17
N PHE A 27 -2.52 13.21 14.85
CA PHE A 27 -2.43 12.29 13.73
C PHE A 27 -3.19 10.99 13.97
N SER A 28 -3.07 10.40 15.17
CA SER A 28 -3.82 9.19 15.53
C SER A 28 -5.32 9.41 15.48
N ARG A 29 -5.82 10.55 16.00
CA ARG A 29 -7.24 10.91 15.89
C ARG A 29 -7.71 11.07 14.45
N LEU A 30 -6.88 11.65 13.59
CA LEU A 30 -7.20 11.79 12.17
C LEU A 30 -7.29 10.42 11.47
N ILE A 31 -6.35 9.52 11.73
CA ILE A 31 -6.39 8.17 11.14
C ILE A 31 -7.56 7.37 11.72
N ASN A 32 -7.85 7.51 13.01
CA ASN A 32 -8.97 6.85 13.66
C ASN A 32 -10.35 7.28 13.13
N SER A 33 -10.45 8.49 12.56
CA SER A 33 -11.67 8.94 11.88
C SER A 33 -11.79 8.45 10.43
N CYS A 34 -10.80 7.73 9.89
CA CYS A 34 -10.80 7.25 8.52
C CYS A 34 -11.29 5.79 8.43
N SER A 35 -12.18 5.51 7.47
CA SER A 35 -12.60 4.13 7.16
C SER A 35 -11.59 3.40 6.27
N VAL A 36 -10.72 4.13 5.58
CA VAL A 36 -9.70 3.57 4.68
C VAL A 36 -8.38 4.31 4.86
N LEU A 37 -7.28 3.56 5.03
CA LEU A 37 -5.91 4.07 4.87
C LEU A 37 -5.31 3.49 3.60
N LEU A 38 -4.75 4.35 2.75
CA LEU A 38 -4.10 3.95 1.50
C LEU A 38 -2.65 4.42 1.50
N GLY A 39 -1.71 3.53 1.21
CA GLY A 39 -0.34 3.94 0.97
C GLY A 39 0.55 2.87 0.33
N ALA A 40 1.78 3.26 0.02
CA ALA A 40 2.84 2.38 -0.46
C ALA A 40 3.91 2.19 0.63
N HIS A 41 4.89 1.31 0.38
CA HIS A 41 6.05 1.20 1.26
C HIS A 41 6.71 2.58 1.51
N GLY A 42 7.17 2.82 2.74
CA GLY A 42 7.76 4.10 3.13
C GLY A 42 6.76 5.25 3.38
N ALA A 43 5.45 5.05 3.15
CA ALA A 43 4.41 6.06 3.39
C ALA A 43 3.89 6.11 4.84
N GLY A 44 4.59 5.47 5.78
CA GLY A 44 4.16 5.42 7.19
C GLY A 44 2.97 4.48 7.42
N LEU A 45 2.92 3.34 6.74
CA LEU A 45 1.83 2.37 6.84
C LEU A 45 1.60 1.81 8.25
N THR A 46 2.63 1.83 9.12
CA THR A 46 2.50 1.47 10.54
C THR A 46 1.43 2.28 11.29
N ASN A 47 1.02 3.44 10.75
CA ASN A 47 -0.11 4.19 11.32
C ASN A 47 -1.47 3.49 11.16
N GLU A 48 -1.55 2.37 10.43
CA GLU A 48 -2.74 1.50 10.42
C GLU A 48 -3.19 1.06 11.81
N ILE A 49 -2.28 1.05 12.81
CA ILE A 49 -2.61 0.74 14.21
C ILE A 49 -3.63 1.68 14.84
N PHE A 50 -3.85 2.86 14.23
CA PHE A 50 -4.84 3.83 14.69
C PHE A 50 -6.19 3.67 13.98
N LEU A 51 -6.29 2.82 12.96
CA LEU A 51 -7.56 2.56 12.29
C LEU A 51 -8.56 1.85 13.22
N PRO A 52 -9.86 2.16 13.12
CA PRO A 52 -10.87 1.44 13.86
C PRO A 52 -11.11 0.04 13.28
N THR A 53 -11.62 -0.88 14.12
CA THR A 53 -12.12 -2.19 13.67
C THR A 53 -13.12 -2.02 12.52
N GLY A 54 -13.02 -2.87 11.49
CA GLY A 54 -13.87 -2.80 10.30
C GLY A 54 -13.38 -1.82 9.23
N ALA A 55 -12.36 -1.00 9.50
CA ALA A 55 -11.70 -0.18 8.48
C ALA A 55 -10.93 -1.05 7.46
N VAL A 56 -10.47 -0.42 6.38
CA VAL A 56 -9.67 -1.04 5.33
C VAL A 56 -8.28 -0.41 5.27
N MET A 57 -7.25 -1.24 5.28
CA MET A 57 -5.89 -0.87 4.90
C MET A 57 -5.62 -1.32 3.47
N ILE A 58 -5.36 -0.37 2.56
CA ILE A 58 -4.95 -0.64 1.18
C ILE A 58 -3.46 -0.39 1.06
N GLN A 59 -2.70 -1.43 0.73
CA GLN A 59 -1.29 -1.32 0.41
C GLN A 59 -1.05 -1.43 -1.10
N VAL A 60 -0.34 -0.46 -1.67
CA VAL A 60 0.33 -0.62 -2.97
C VAL A 60 1.54 -1.52 -2.74
N GLU A 61 1.42 -2.78 -3.14
CA GLU A 61 2.46 -3.80 -2.99
C GLU A 61 3.42 -3.71 -4.18
N LEU A 62 4.69 -3.44 -3.86
CA LEU A 62 5.76 -3.33 -4.84
C LEU A 62 6.16 -4.72 -5.37
N LEU A 63 6.91 -4.78 -6.47
CA LEU A 63 7.47 -6.06 -6.90
C LEU A 63 8.34 -6.64 -5.79
N SER A 64 8.16 -7.93 -5.52
CA SER A 64 9.03 -8.73 -4.66
C SER A 64 8.92 -8.40 -3.17
N THR A 65 7.83 -7.76 -2.75
CA THR A 65 7.60 -7.39 -1.34
C THR A 65 6.45 -8.14 -0.69
N GLU A 66 5.94 -9.21 -1.29
CA GLU A 66 4.73 -9.91 -0.82
C GLU A 66 4.85 -10.40 0.62
N TRP A 67 5.92 -11.14 0.94
CA TRP A 67 6.16 -11.62 2.30
C TRP A 67 6.23 -10.46 3.31
N ALA A 68 7.05 -9.44 3.00
CA ALA A 68 7.19 -8.27 3.88
C ALA A 68 5.88 -7.50 4.05
N SER A 69 5.09 -7.36 2.98
CA SER A 69 3.81 -6.65 3.01
C SER A 69 2.79 -7.37 3.90
N ASN A 70 2.67 -8.70 3.74
CA ASN A 70 1.77 -9.47 4.57
C ASN A 70 2.25 -9.54 6.03
N THR A 71 3.53 -9.82 6.28
CA THR A 71 4.06 -9.96 7.64
C THR A 71 4.04 -8.64 8.43
N TYR A 72 4.33 -7.51 7.79
CA TYR A 72 4.39 -6.22 8.49
C TYR A 72 3.06 -5.49 8.61
N TYR A 73 2.14 -5.70 7.67
CA TYR A 73 0.89 -4.94 7.62
C TYR A 73 -0.35 -5.83 7.51
N GLY A 74 -0.32 -6.85 6.66
CA GLY A 74 -1.47 -7.74 6.48
C GLY A 74 -1.87 -8.49 7.76
N ASP A 75 -0.92 -9.12 8.43
CA ASP A 75 -1.17 -9.89 9.65
C ASP A 75 -1.56 -8.96 10.82
N THR A 76 -0.92 -7.79 10.90
CA THR A 76 -1.25 -6.73 11.87
C THR A 76 -2.66 -6.20 11.67
N ALA A 77 -3.04 -5.80 10.45
CA ALA A 77 -4.38 -5.34 10.13
C ALA A 77 -5.45 -6.38 10.53
N ARG A 78 -5.25 -7.66 10.15
CA ARG A 78 -6.18 -8.74 10.49
C ARG A 78 -6.33 -8.93 12.01
N ALA A 79 -5.23 -8.89 12.76
CA ALA A 79 -5.25 -9.02 14.21
C ALA A 79 -6.03 -7.89 14.90
N MET A 80 -6.06 -6.70 14.31
CA MET A 80 -6.83 -5.54 14.80
C MET A 80 -8.27 -5.48 14.27
N GLY A 81 -8.71 -6.48 13.50
CA GLY A 81 -10.03 -6.48 12.87
C GLY A 81 -10.17 -5.49 11.70
N VAL A 82 -9.05 -5.00 11.18
CA VAL A 82 -8.98 -4.20 9.94
C VAL A 82 -8.88 -5.14 8.74
N ARG A 83 -9.56 -4.81 7.65
CA ARG A 83 -9.50 -5.55 6.39
C ARG A 83 -8.28 -5.09 5.60
N TYR A 84 -7.49 -6.03 5.09
CA TYR A 84 -6.27 -5.73 4.36
C TYR A 84 -6.44 -6.05 2.87
N LEU A 85 -6.33 -5.02 2.03
CA LEU A 85 -6.36 -5.11 0.59
C LEU A 85 -4.99 -4.79 -0.01
N ARG A 86 -4.62 -5.52 -1.06
CA ARG A 86 -3.37 -5.33 -1.77
C ARG A 86 -3.65 -4.93 -3.21
N TYR A 87 -3.12 -3.77 -3.60
CA TYR A 87 -2.93 -3.49 -5.01
C TYR A 87 -1.53 -3.94 -5.41
N ARG A 88 -1.43 -5.15 -5.96
CA ARG A 88 -0.17 -5.67 -6.48
C ARG A 88 0.12 -5.05 -7.83
N ILE A 89 1.25 -4.35 -7.92
CA ILE A 89 1.65 -3.72 -9.16
C ILE A 89 2.07 -4.78 -10.19
N ASP A 90 1.80 -4.51 -11.46
CA ASP A 90 2.39 -5.24 -12.56
C ASP A 90 3.82 -4.76 -12.80
N ARG A 91 4.59 -5.59 -13.50
CA ARG A 91 5.96 -5.25 -13.93
C ARG A 91 6.00 -3.92 -14.68
N ASP A 92 5.02 -3.68 -15.53
CA ASP A 92 4.93 -2.47 -16.38
C ASP A 92 4.61 -1.19 -15.61
N GLU A 93 4.15 -1.30 -14.37
CA GLU A 93 3.97 -0.15 -13.47
C GLU A 93 5.24 0.20 -12.70
N SER A 94 6.24 -0.69 -12.69
CA SER A 94 7.50 -0.52 -11.97
C SER A 94 8.57 0.15 -12.82
N SER A 95 9.30 1.11 -12.23
CA SER A 95 10.49 1.70 -12.87
C SER A 95 11.61 0.69 -13.11
N LEU A 96 11.58 -0.47 -12.44
CA LEU A 96 12.61 -1.51 -12.58
C LEU A 96 12.69 -2.07 -14.01
N VAL A 97 11.57 -2.09 -14.75
CA VAL A 97 11.57 -2.48 -16.18
C VAL A 97 12.47 -1.55 -16.99
N LYS A 98 12.44 -0.25 -16.72
CA LYS A 98 13.28 0.74 -17.40
C LYS A 98 14.74 0.68 -16.93
N LEU A 99 14.96 0.44 -15.63
CA LEU A 99 16.29 0.45 -15.03
C LEU A 99 17.12 -0.80 -15.34
N TYR A 100 16.47 -1.97 -15.36
CA TYR A 100 17.15 -3.26 -15.51
C TYR A 100 16.78 -4.01 -16.80
N GLY A 101 15.74 -3.58 -17.51
CA GLY A 101 15.20 -4.27 -18.68
C GLY A 101 14.10 -5.28 -18.30
N ARG A 102 13.08 -5.40 -19.17
CA ARG A 102 11.90 -6.25 -18.96
C ARG A 102 12.22 -7.71 -18.61
N ASN A 103 13.30 -8.24 -19.20
CA ASN A 103 13.68 -9.65 -19.10
C ASN A 103 14.80 -9.90 -18.07
N SER A 104 15.25 -8.87 -17.35
CA SER A 104 16.22 -9.04 -16.27
C SER A 104 15.64 -9.84 -15.11
N SER A 105 16.48 -10.62 -14.42
CA SER A 105 16.07 -11.37 -13.22
C SER A 105 15.51 -10.48 -12.13
N VAL A 106 15.92 -9.20 -12.07
CA VAL A 106 15.33 -8.20 -11.16
C VAL A 106 13.82 -8.04 -11.38
N VAL A 107 13.33 -8.22 -12.60
CA VAL A 107 11.92 -8.07 -12.95
C VAL A 107 11.21 -9.42 -13.03
N THR A 108 11.88 -10.44 -13.56
CA THR A 108 11.27 -11.73 -13.90
C THR A 108 11.37 -12.77 -12.80
N ASP A 109 12.46 -12.77 -12.03
CA ASP A 109 12.72 -13.72 -10.96
C ASP A 109 13.37 -13.03 -9.74
N PRO A 110 12.57 -12.30 -8.96
CA PRO A 110 13.10 -11.57 -7.83
C PRO A 110 13.70 -12.44 -6.73
N GLY A 111 13.23 -13.68 -6.58
CA GLY A 111 13.74 -14.62 -5.58
C GLY A 111 15.23 -14.88 -5.78
N SER A 112 15.68 -15.04 -7.03
CA SER A 112 17.10 -15.18 -7.32
C SER A 112 17.92 -13.96 -6.89
N VAL A 113 17.36 -12.74 -6.93
CA VAL A 113 18.07 -11.54 -6.47
C VAL A 113 18.33 -11.59 -4.98
N PHE A 114 17.35 -12.02 -4.17
CA PHE A 114 17.53 -12.21 -2.73
C PHE A 114 18.56 -13.29 -2.43
N ILE A 115 18.53 -14.41 -3.16
CA ILE A 115 19.46 -15.54 -2.96
C ILE A 115 20.89 -15.15 -3.36
N GLN A 116 21.07 -14.55 -4.53
CA GLN A 116 22.39 -14.28 -5.11
C GLN A 116 23.05 -13.03 -4.52
N ARG A 117 22.27 -11.99 -4.24
CA ARG A 117 22.81 -10.69 -3.77
C ARG A 117 22.59 -10.46 -2.28
N GLY A 118 21.78 -11.29 -1.62
CA GLY A 118 21.42 -11.13 -0.22
C GLY A 118 20.33 -10.10 0.02
N LEU A 119 19.88 -10.02 1.28
CA LEU A 119 18.74 -9.22 1.70
C LEU A 119 18.93 -7.71 1.50
N ILE A 120 20.10 -7.16 1.85
CA ILE A 120 20.34 -5.72 1.82
C ILE A 120 20.32 -5.16 0.38
N PRO A 121 21.04 -5.74 -0.60
CA PRO A 121 20.95 -5.26 -1.98
C PRO A 121 19.56 -5.42 -2.59
N ALA A 122 18.87 -6.53 -2.29
CA ALA A 122 17.51 -6.74 -2.77
C ALA A 122 16.55 -5.69 -2.19
N ARG A 123 16.68 -5.36 -0.90
CA ARG A 123 15.92 -4.27 -0.27
C ARG A 123 16.12 -2.94 -0.98
N ILE A 124 17.37 -2.57 -1.29
CA ILE A 124 17.67 -1.31 -1.99
C ILE A 124 16.97 -1.28 -3.36
N ILE A 125 17.02 -2.38 -4.10
CA ILE A 125 16.39 -2.46 -5.43
C ILE A 125 14.86 -2.36 -5.33
N TYR A 126 14.24 -3.20 -4.48
CA TYR A 126 12.79 -3.37 -4.48
C TYR A 126 12.04 -2.36 -3.61
N LEU A 127 12.67 -1.78 -2.58
CA LEU A 127 12.04 -0.80 -1.68
C LEU A 127 12.50 0.63 -1.94
N ASP A 128 13.80 0.84 -2.16
CA ASP A 128 14.34 2.20 -2.20
C ASP A 128 14.41 2.79 -3.62
N GLN A 129 14.68 1.97 -4.63
CA GLN A 129 14.86 2.41 -6.03
C GLN A 129 13.62 2.22 -6.92
N GLN A 130 12.64 1.46 -6.45
CA GLN A 130 11.45 1.13 -7.21
C GLN A 130 10.40 2.25 -7.10
N ASN A 131 10.21 2.97 -8.20
CA ASN A 131 9.10 3.91 -8.35
C ASN A 131 7.94 3.24 -9.09
N VAL A 132 6.72 3.68 -8.79
CA VAL A 132 5.50 3.08 -9.34
C VAL A 132 4.68 4.12 -10.10
N ARG A 133 4.24 3.73 -11.30
CA ARG A 133 3.19 4.42 -12.06
C ARG A 133 1.94 3.55 -12.07
N ILE A 134 1.02 3.87 -11.17
CA ILE A 134 -0.21 3.10 -10.96
C ILE A 134 -1.11 3.12 -12.20
N ASN A 135 -1.54 1.95 -12.63
CA ASN A 135 -2.62 1.74 -13.60
C ASN A 135 -3.95 2.03 -12.92
N LEU A 136 -4.55 3.18 -13.25
CA LEU A 136 -5.78 3.64 -12.61
C LEU A 136 -6.99 2.76 -12.90
N ALA A 137 -7.02 2.04 -14.03
CA ALA A 137 -8.13 1.15 -14.36
C ALA A 137 -8.18 -0.05 -13.40
N ARG A 138 -7.03 -0.74 -13.24
CA ARG A 138 -6.90 -1.86 -12.27
C ARG A 138 -7.04 -1.37 -10.84
N PHE A 139 -6.40 -0.24 -10.50
CA PHE A 139 -6.46 0.28 -9.14
C PHE A 139 -7.88 0.67 -8.71
N ARG A 140 -8.74 1.07 -9.66
CA ARG A 140 -10.16 1.36 -9.38
C ARG A 140 -10.90 0.15 -8.81
N GLU A 141 -10.57 -1.07 -9.24
CA GLU A 141 -11.19 -2.30 -8.74
C GLU A 141 -10.95 -2.44 -7.23
N THR A 142 -9.70 -2.23 -6.77
CA THR A 142 -9.35 -2.24 -5.34
C THR A 142 -10.06 -1.15 -4.55
N ILE A 143 -10.24 0.04 -5.13
CA ILE A 143 -10.95 1.15 -4.47
C ILE A 143 -12.45 0.84 -4.34
N VAL A 144 -13.07 0.24 -5.35
CA VAL A 144 -14.49 -0.17 -5.30
C VAL A 144 -14.70 -1.30 -4.29
N GLU A 145 -13.78 -2.26 -4.22
CA GLU A 145 -13.81 -3.31 -3.20
C GLU A 145 -13.73 -2.71 -1.79
N ALA A 146 -12.79 -1.78 -1.56
CA ALA A 146 -12.68 -1.09 -0.27
C ALA A 146 -13.98 -0.35 0.09
N LEU A 147 -14.63 0.28 -0.89
CA LEU A 147 -15.89 0.98 -0.67
C LEU A 147 -16.98 0.02 -0.23
N SER A 148 -17.14 -1.11 -0.91
CA SER A 148 -18.11 -2.15 -0.55
C SER A 148 -17.91 -2.63 0.89
N ILE A 149 -16.66 -2.89 1.28
CA ILE A 149 -16.35 -3.36 2.64
C ILE A 149 -16.77 -2.34 3.69
N VAL A 150 -16.45 -1.06 3.49
CA VAL A 150 -16.76 -0.04 4.50
C VAL A 150 -18.25 0.26 4.52
N THR A 151 -18.96 0.24 3.39
CA THR A 151 -20.42 0.45 3.37
C THR A 151 -21.21 -0.70 3.99
N ASP A 152 -20.78 -1.94 3.77
CA ASP A 152 -21.45 -3.13 4.34
C ASP A 152 -21.24 -3.22 5.85
N SER A 153 -20.13 -2.67 6.35
CA SER A 153 -19.78 -2.65 7.77
C SER A 153 -20.61 -1.65 8.58
N PHE A 154 -21.21 -0.64 7.94
CA PHE A 154 -22.15 0.30 8.57
C PHE A 154 -23.62 -0.15 8.51
N ALA A 155 -23.92 -1.23 7.78
CA ALA A 155 -25.26 -1.79 7.67
C ALA A 155 -25.58 -2.85 8.75
N ARG A 156 -24.67 -3.08 9.71
CA ARG A 156 -24.80 -4.00 10.84
C ARG A 156 -24.62 -3.26 12.15
#